data_AF-A0A661Q5Y0-F1
#
_entry.id   AF-A0A661Q5Y0-F1
#
_cell.length_a   1.000
_cell.length_b   1.000
_cell.length_c   1.000
_cell.angle_alpha   90.00
_cell.angle_beta   90.00
_cell.angle_gamma   90.00
#
_symmetry.space_group_name_H-M   'P 1'
#
loop_
_entity.id
_entity.type
_entity.pdbx_description
1 polymer ?
#
loop_
_entity_poly.entity_id
_entity_poly.type
_entity_poly.pdbx_seq_one_letter_code
_entity_poly.pdbx_strand_id
1 'polypeptide(L)'
;MRIMIILSALLMQLCLGATYSWSVYVQHLKTLVGITQTQAQIPFSIFYFVFPLTMIFSGTLIDKFGPRLAAISGGLLFGSGWIVSSFGIHNFTWTILGNGVIAGIGAGIAYIVPISTCIKWFPNNKGLVTGVAVAGFGGGAALVSSVAGYLLQLNFTPFTLFGYLGWAFIILIVFSGFFMQNPPDYSKTDTIQLGFREVLTDRRFIILYFAMFTGLAAGFAINANIKEFYQSATLMTGVTAVSFFAIANAIGRVVWGGIFDRFNSRNVIQLNLLAQALLLFASPFIVTSPIGLQLFAAIAGFNYGGVLVIYAGSVARIWGAEKVGSIYGWLFSA
;
A
#
# COMPACT_ATOMS: atom_id res chain seq x y z
N MET A 1 -3.91 23.69 8.52
CA MET A 1 -3.68 22.37 9.18
C MET A 1 -4.22 21.20 8.35
N ARG A 2 -5.52 21.14 8.01
CA ARG A 2 -6.14 20.04 7.22
C ARG A 2 -5.42 19.67 5.92
N ILE A 3 -5.09 20.64 5.07
CA ILE A 3 -4.37 20.40 3.80
C ILE A 3 -2.97 19.81 4.05
N MET A 4 -2.27 20.33 5.05
CA MET A 4 -0.92 19.87 5.41
C MET A 4 -0.91 18.42 5.87
N ILE A 5 -1.97 17.95 6.57
CA ILE A 5 -2.15 16.54 6.91
C ILE A 5 -2.28 15.70 5.64
N ILE A 6 -3.11 16.10 4.68
CA ILE A 6 -3.28 15.35 3.42
C ILE A 6 -1.96 15.31 2.62
N LEU A 7 -1.27 16.43 2.48
CA LEU A 7 0.00 16.49 1.74
C LEU A 7 1.08 15.64 2.41
N SER A 8 1.19 15.72 3.73
CA SER A 8 2.13 14.89 4.50
C SER A 8 1.76 13.41 4.40
N ALA A 9 0.47 13.08 4.44
CA ALA A 9 -0.02 11.71 4.27
C ALA A 9 0.32 11.15 2.88
N LEU A 10 0.11 11.94 1.83
CA LEU A 10 0.43 11.56 0.46
C LEU A 10 1.94 11.38 0.29
N LEU A 11 2.76 12.28 0.85
CA LEU A 11 4.23 12.19 0.78
C LEU A 11 4.77 10.95 1.52
N MET A 12 4.25 10.66 2.73
CA MET A 12 4.59 9.44 3.45
C MET A 12 4.25 8.20 2.63
N GLN A 13 3.02 8.11 2.13
CA GLN A 13 2.57 6.96 1.36
C GLN A 13 3.37 6.80 0.07
N LEU A 14 3.76 7.90 -0.59
CA LEU A 14 4.65 7.90 -1.75
C LEU A 14 6.01 7.27 -1.42
N CYS A 15 6.61 7.62 -0.29
CA CYS A 15 7.87 7.00 0.14
C CYS A 15 7.71 5.50 0.42
N LEU A 16 6.67 5.12 1.16
CA LEU A 16 6.42 3.72 1.52
C LEU A 16 6.11 2.85 0.29
N GLY A 17 5.44 3.42 -0.71
CA GLY A 17 5.11 2.78 -1.97
C GLY A 17 6.30 2.45 -2.87
N ALA A 18 7.48 3.00 -2.58
CA ALA A 18 8.71 2.73 -3.31
C ALA A 18 9.05 1.23 -3.38
N THR A 19 8.60 0.42 -2.43
CA THR A 19 8.88 -1.03 -2.40
C THR A 19 8.23 -1.80 -3.55
N TYR A 20 7.16 -1.28 -4.15
CA TYR A 20 6.58 -1.85 -5.38
C TYR A 20 7.49 -1.70 -6.61
N SER A 21 8.52 -0.85 -6.56
CA SER A 21 9.51 -0.71 -7.64
C SER A 21 10.59 -1.81 -7.67
N TRP A 22 10.48 -2.84 -6.80
CA TRP A 22 11.52 -3.86 -6.62
C TRP A 22 11.99 -4.50 -7.94
N SER A 23 11.06 -4.76 -8.86
CA SER A 23 11.33 -5.40 -10.15
C SER A 23 12.39 -4.70 -10.99
N VAL A 24 12.55 -3.37 -10.86
CA VAL A 24 13.56 -2.57 -11.58
C VAL A 24 14.99 -2.99 -11.20
N TYR A 25 15.19 -3.38 -9.94
CA TYR A 25 16.50 -3.75 -9.41
C TYR A 25 16.84 -5.22 -9.64
N VAL A 26 15.85 -6.10 -9.80
CA VAL A 26 16.02 -7.57 -9.78
C VAL A 26 17.07 -8.04 -10.79
N GLN A 27 16.99 -7.60 -12.05
CA GLN A 27 17.93 -8.08 -13.07
C GLN A 27 19.36 -7.58 -12.80
N HIS A 28 19.51 -6.33 -12.34
CA HIS A 28 20.81 -5.77 -11.95
C HIS A 28 21.40 -6.44 -10.72
N LEU A 29 20.57 -6.81 -9.74
CA LEU A 29 21.02 -7.56 -8.55
C LEU A 29 21.51 -8.96 -8.92
N LYS A 30 20.81 -9.64 -9.84
CA LYS A 30 21.22 -10.96 -10.34
C LYS A 30 22.56 -10.91 -11.04
N THR A 31 22.78 -9.91 -11.91
CA THR A 31 24.04 -9.78 -12.66
C THR A 31 25.21 -9.38 -11.75
N LEU A 32 24.99 -8.48 -10.79
CA LEU A 32 26.05 -8.00 -9.89
C LEU A 32 26.45 -9.02 -8.81
N VAL A 33 25.49 -9.76 -8.26
CA VAL A 33 25.73 -10.70 -7.14
C VAL A 33 25.86 -12.15 -7.62
N GLY A 34 25.37 -12.47 -8.83
CA GLY A 34 25.37 -13.85 -9.34
C GLY A 34 24.27 -14.74 -8.72
N ILE A 35 23.17 -14.14 -8.26
CA ILE A 35 22.06 -14.86 -7.59
C ILE A 35 20.95 -15.27 -8.57
N THR A 36 20.18 -16.28 -8.19
CA THR A 36 19.02 -16.76 -8.95
C THR A 36 17.84 -15.79 -8.86
N GLN A 37 16.87 -15.94 -9.77
CA GLN A 37 15.60 -15.19 -9.73
C GLN A 37 14.90 -15.34 -8.38
N THR A 38 14.81 -16.56 -7.85
CA THR A 38 14.16 -16.86 -6.56
C THR A 38 14.86 -16.14 -5.41
N GLN A 39 16.19 -16.20 -5.36
CA GLN A 39 16.97 -15.52 -4.33
C GLN A 39 16.79 -14.00 -4.38
N ALA A 40 16.76 -13.40 -5.57
CA ALA A 40 16.54 -11.97 -5.75
C ALA A 40 15.16 -11.48 -5.28
N GLN A 41 14.16 -12.37 -5.19
CA GLN A 41 12.81 -12.03 -4.70
C GLN A 41 12.66 -12.15 -3.17
N ILE A 42 13.61 -12.80 -2.47
CA ILE A 42 13.51 -13.04 -1.03
C ILE A 42 13.28 -11.74 -0.22
N PRO A 43 14.01 -10.62 -0.45
CA PRO A 43 13.76 -9.37 0.29
C PRO A 43 12.32 -8.87 0.11
N PHE A 44 11.79 -8.92 -1.12
CA PHE A 44 10.44 -8.48 -1.42
C PHE A 44 9.38 -9.37 -0.77
N SER A 45 9.53 -10.69 -0.84
CA SER A 45 8.60 -11.62 -0.19
C SER A 45 8.57 -11.44 1.34
N ILE A 46 9.73 -11.27 1.97
CA ILE A 46 9.81 -11.03 3.42
C ILE A 46 9.19 -9.69 3.76
N PHE A 47 9.42 -8.63 2.97
CA PHE A 47 8.77 -7.33 3.17
C PHE A 47 7.24 -7.48 3.23
N TYR A 48 6.63 -8.14 2.25
CA TYR A 48 5.17 -8.30 2.20
C TYR A 48 4.60 -9.27 3.24
N PHE A 49 5.45 -10.01 3.93
CA PHE A 49 5.05 -10.77 5.12
C PHE A 49 5.17 -9.93 6.40
N VAL A 50 6.32 -9.27 6.60
CA VAL A 50 6.64 -8.49 7.80
C VAL A 50 5.80 -7.20 7.88
N PHE A 51 5.51 -6.58 6.74
CA PHE A 51 4.73 -5.34 6.66
C PHE A 51 3.30 -5.49 7.23
N PRO A 52 2.44 -6.40 6.73
CA PRO A 52 1.13 -6.66 7.32
C PRO A 52 1.21 -7.18 8.75
N LEU A 53 2.18 -8.04 9.07
CA LEU A 53 2.36 -8.56 10.42
C LEU A 53 2.63 -7.43 11.43
N THR A 54 3.44 -6.44 11.05
CA THR A 54 3.74 -5.29 11.90
C THR A 54 2.52 -4.37 12.05
N MET A 55 1.75 -4.17 10.97
CA MET A 55 0.53 -3.36 10.99
C MET A 55 -0.48 -3.74 12.07
N ILE A 56 -0.58 -5.04 12.38
CA ILE A 56 -1.41 -5.58 13.47
C ILE A 56 -1.11 -4.87 14.80
N PHE A 57 0.16 -4.57 15.06
CA PHE A 57 0.63 -3.94 16.30
C PHE A 57 0.79 -2.42 16.18
N SER A 58 0.73 -1.86 14.98
CA SER A 58 0.90 -0.42 14.76
C SER A 58 -0.21 0.42 15.38
N GLY A 59 -1.43 -0.13 15.47
CA GLY A 59 -2.56 0.54 16.11
C GLY A 59 -2.32 0.85 17.59
N THR A 60 -1.83 -0.12 18.35
CA THR A 60 -1.48 0.06 19.77
C THR A 60 -0.33 1.04 19.93
N LEU A 61 0.63 1.08 18.99
CA LEU A 61 1.71 2.05 19.00
C LEU A 61 1.20 3.49 18.82
N ILE A 62 0.28 3.70 17.87
CA ILE A 62 -0.37 5.01 17.63
C ILE A 62 -1.19 5.43 18.85
N ASP A 63 -1.94 4.51 19.44
CA ASP A 63 -2.74 4.81 20.64
C ASP A 63 -1.86 5.20 21.82
N LYS A 64 -0.70 4.56 21.99
CA LYS A 64 0.21 4.81 23.13
C LYS A 64 1.06 6.07 22.96
N PHE A 65 1.71 6.23 21.81
CA PHE A 65 2.71 7.28 21.57
C PHE A 65 2.21 8.43 20.70
N GLY A 66 1.03 8.29 20.10
CA GLY A 66 0.46 9.25 19.18
C GLY A 66 0.97 9.10 17.74
N PRO A 67 0.26 9.70 16.77
CA PRO A 67 0.56 9.56 15.34
C PRO A 67 1.94 10.10 14.95
N ARG A 68 2.40 11.22 15.56
CA ARG A 68 3.71 11.83 15.25
C ARG A 68 4.87 10.87 15.52
N LEU A 69 4.94 10.33 16.74
CA LEU A 69 6.04 9.45 17.14
C LEU A 69 5.98 8.12 16.37
N ALA A 70 4.78 7.58 16.12
CA ALA A 70 4.61 6.42 15.27
C ALA A 70 5.14 6.68 13.84
N ALA A 71 4.78 7.80 13.20
CA ALA A 71 5.27 8.16 11.86
C ALA A 71 6.80 8.31 11.82
N ILE A 72 7.38 9.03 12.78
CA ILE A 72 8.82 9.28 12.83
C ILE A 72 9.58 7.97 13.06
N SER A 73 9.15 7.16 14.04
CA SER A 73 9.79 5.87 14.34
C SER A 73 9.72 4.90 13.15
N GLY A 74 8.55 4.79 12.50
CA GLY A 74 8.38 4.01 11.29
C GLY A 74 9.20 4.51 10.10
N GLY A 75 9.31 5.84 9.91
CA GLY A 75 10.13 6.45 8.86
C GLY A 75 11.62 6.22 9.05
N LEU A 76 12.11 6.36 10.29
CA LEU A 76 13.50 6.06 10.64
C LEU A 76 13.83 4.61 10.36
N LEU A 77 12.98 3.67 10.79
CA LEU A 77 13.17 2.25 10.50
C LEU A 77 13.10 1.97 9.00
N PHE A 78 12.10 2.52 8.29
CA PHE A 78 11.93 2.30 6.87
C PHE A 78 13.15 2.71 6.08
N GLY A 79 13.59 3.97 6.21
CA GLY A 79 14.76 4.44 5.47
C GLY A 79 16.07 3.82 5.96
N SER A 80 16.20 3.49 7.25
CA SER A 80 17.35 2.72 7.75
C SER A 80 17.42 1.32 7.13
N GLY A 81 16.28 0.65 6.89
CA GLY A 81 16.25 -0.63 6.19
C GLY A 81 16.77 -0.54 4.75
N TRP A 82 16.45 0.54 4.04
CA TRP A 82 17.00 0.81 2.71
C TRP A 82 18.51 1.11 2.76
N ILE A 83 18.97 1.89 3.75
CA ILE A 83 20.41 2.13 3.97
C ILE A 83 21.13 0.82 4.27
N VAL A 84 20.60 -0.02 5.16
CA VAL A 84 21.17 -1.35 5.48
C VAL A 84 21.25 -2.21 4.21
N SER A 85 20.25 -2.13 3.34
CA SER A 85 20.24 -2.85 2.08
C SER A 85 21.35 -2.44 1.11
N SER A 86 21.87 -1.21 1.23
CA SER A 86 23.02 -0.76 0.42
C SER A 86 24.29 -1.56 0.70
N PHE A 87 24.45 -2.12 1.90
CA PHE A 87 25.59 -3.01 2.23
C PHE A 87 25.44 -4.41 1.63
N GLY A 88 24.34 -4.66 0.91
CA GLY A 88 24.07 -5.88 0.17
C GLY A 88 25.12 -6.23 -0.89
N ILE A 89 25.92 -5.25 -1.32
CA ILE A 89 27.05 -5.47 -2.24
C ILE A 89 28.12 -6.39 -1.64
N HIS A 90 28.30 -6.36 -0.32
CA HIS A 90 29.26 -7.23 0.38
C HIS A 90 28.65 -8.58 0.75
N ASN A 91 27.37 -8.57 1.12
CA ASN A 91 26.62 -9.78 1.44
C ASN A 91 25.12 -9.51 1.25
N PHE A 92 24.49 -10.25 0.33
CA PHE A 92 23.08 -10.07 -0.02
C PHE A 92 22.12 -10.25 1.17
N THR A 93 22.55 -10.95 2.23
CA THR A 93 21.81 -11.04 3.50
C THR A 93 21.48 -9.66 4.08
N TRP A 94 22.34 -8.65 3.90
CA TRP A 94 22.04 -7.28 4.33
C TRP A 94 20.86 -6.67 3.58
N THR A 95 20.69 -6.98 2.29
CA THR A 95 19.50 -6.59 1.51
C THR A 95 18.25 -7.28 2.04
N ILE A 96 18.37 -8.57 2.40
CA ILE A 96 17.26 -9.35 2.96
C ILE A 96 16.82 -8.77 4.31
N LEU A 97 17.77 -8.49 5.21
CA LEU A 97 17.48 -7.91 6.52
C LEU A 97 16.98 -6.47 6.41
N GLY A 98 17.63 -5.65 5.59
CA GLY A 98 17.32 -4.25 5.41
C GLY A 98 15.94 -4.04 4.78
N ASN A 99 15.77 -4.45 3.52
CA ASN A 99 14.54 -4.21 2.77
C ASN A 99 13.43 -5.19 3.15
N GLY A 100 13.76 -6.43 3.50
CA GLY A 100 12.75 -7.41 3.91
C GLY A 100 12.22 -7.15 5.32
N VAL A 101 13.10 -7.07 6.31
CA VAL A 101 12.68 -7.04 7.72
C VAL A 101 12.57 -5.62 8.24
N ILE A 102 13.67 -4.85 8.26
CA ILE A 102 13.72 -3.53 8.91
C ILE A 102 12.77 -2.55 8.19
N ALA A 103 12.82 -2.51 6.86
CA ALA A 103 11.91 -1.68 6.09
C ALA A 103 10.46 -2.19 6.18
N GLY A 104 10.23 -3.51 6.25
CA GLY A 104 8.90 -4.09 6.48
C GLY A 104 8.28 -3.61 7.79
N ILE A 105 9.04 -3.64 8.88
CA ILE A 105 8.61 -3.14 10.19
C ILE A 105 8.33 -1.63 10.12
N GLY A 106 9.26 -0.86 9.54
CA GLY A 106 9.10 0.59 9.39
C GLY A 106 7.86 0.99 8.59
N ALA A 107 7.62 0.32 7.47
CA ALA A 107 6.42 0.49 6.67
C ALA A 107 5.16 0.12 7.44
N GLY A 108 5.20 -0.98 8.21
CA GLY A 108 4.04 -1.45 8.98
C GLY A 108 3.61 -0.42 10.03
N ILE A 109 4.58 0.23 10.67
CA ILE A 109 4.32 1.31 11.62
C ILE A 109 3.81 2.57 10.89
N ALA A 110 4.50 3.01 9.84
CA ALA A 110 4.24 4.29 9.21
C ALA A 110 2.99 4.32 8.31
N TYR A 111 2.57 3.19 7.73
CA TYR A 111 1.49 3.13 6.73
C TYR A 111 0.11 3.51 7.29
N ILE A 112 -0.20 3.06 8.50
CA ILE A 112 -1.53 3.25 9.11
C ILE A 112 -1.71 4.65 9.73
N VAL A 113 -0.60 5.34 10.03
CA VAL A 113 -0.61 6.70 10.60
C VAL A 113 -1.35 7.70 9.71
N PRO A 114 -1.00 7.89 8.42
CA PRO A 114 -1.69 8.85 7.57
C PRO A 114 -3.17 8.52 7.37
N ILE A 115 -3.53 7.24 7.28
CA ILE A 115 -4.93 6.81 7.13
C ILE A 115 -5.74 7.19 8.36
N SER A 116 -5.29 6.76 9.55
CA SER A 116 -5.99 7.03 10.81
C SER A 116 -6.05 8.53 11.12
N THR A 117 -4.98 9.28 10.86
CA THR A 117 -4.92 10.72 11.10
C THR A 117 -5.84 11.48 10.15
N CYS A 118 -5.82 11.18 8.85
CA CYS A 118 -6.73 11.81 7.88
C CYS A 118 -8.20 11.57 8.22
N ILE A 119 -8.58 10.34 8.59
CA ILE A 119 -9.97 10.02 8.97
C ILE A 119 -10.44 10.85 10.17
N LYS A 120 -9.57 11.08 11.17
CA LYS A 120 -9.88 11.90 12.34
C LYS A 120 -10.06 13.38 11.97
N TRP A 121 -9.25 13.91 11.05
CA TRP A 121 -9.35 15.31 10.60
C TRP A 121 -10.54 15.60 9.68
N PHE A 122 -11.06 14.57 9.01
CA PHE A 122 -12.13 14.68 8.01
C PHE A 122 -13.26 13.68 8.28
N PRO A 123 -14.04 13.87 9.37
CA PRO A 123 -15.05 12.90 9.80
C PRO A 123 -16.16 12.65 8.77
N ASN A 124 -16.43 13.62 7.89
CA ASN A 124 -17.47 13.52 6.86
C ASN A 124 -16.97 12.94 5.52
N ASN A 125 -15.64 12.85 5.33
CA ASN A 125 -15.03 12.46 4.05
C ASN A 125 -13.98 11.36 4.24
N LYS A 126 -14.30 10.34 5.06
CA LYS A 126 -13.38 9.30 5.52
C LYS A 126 -12.80 8.48 4.35
N GLY A 127 -13.64 8.15 3.37
CA GLY A 127 -13.26 7.40 2.18
C GLY A 127 -12.34 8.21 1.26
N LEU A 128 -12.74 9.43 0.90
CA LEU A 128 -11.98 10.27 -0.03
C LEU A 128 -10.58 10.58 0.50
N VAL A 129 -10.45 10.95 1.79
CA VAL A 129 -9.13 11.29 2.36
C VAL A 129 -8.23 10.05 2.49
N THR A 130 -8.81 8.89 2.76
CA THR A 130 -8.08 7.62 2.74
C THR A 130 -7.63 7.30 1.32
N GLY A 131 -8.51 7.50 0.33
CA GLY A 131 -8.22 7.30 -1.08
C GLY A 131 -7.07 8.17 -1.58
N VAL A 132 -7.10 9.48 -1.27
CA VAL A 132 -6.03 10.41 -1.62
C VAL A 132 -4.71 10.05 -0.94
N ALA A 133 -4.74 9.75 0.37
CA ALA A 133 -3.53 9.35 1.09
C ALA A 133 -2.92 8.08 0.48
N VAL A 134 -3.72 7.02 0.34
CA VAL A 134 -3.25 5.72 -0.14
C VAL A 134 -2.91 5.77 -1.63
N ALA A 135 -3.50 6.65 -2.45
CA ALA A 135 -3.08 6.85 -3.84
C ALA A 135 -1.59 7.23 -3.96
N GLY A 136 -1.04 7.94 -2.97
CA GLY A 136 0.40 8.22 -2.86
C GLY A 136 1.25 6.94 -2.93
N PHE A 137 0.81 5.85 -2.30
CA PHE A 137 1.53 4.56 -2.31
C PHE A 137 1.68 3.97 -3.72
N GLY A 138 0.64 4.07 -4.55
CA GLY A 138 0.74 3.66 -5.95
C GLY A 138 1.66 4.59 -6.76
N GLY A 139 1.53 5.91 -6.56
CA GLY A 139 2.36 6.91 -7.24
C GLY A 139 3.85 6.81 -6.91
N GLY A 140 4.19 6.44 -5.67
CA GLY A 140 5.56 6.23 -5.21
C GLY A 140 6.30 5.15 -6.00
N ALA A 141 5.62 4.03 -6.26
CA ALA A 141 6.15 2.94 -7.07
C ALA A 141 6.55 3.41 -8.46
N ALA A 142 5.68 4.17 -9.12
CA ALA A 142 5.91 4.69 -10.46
C ALA A 142 7.08 5.69 -10.48
N LEU A 143 7.07 6.67 -9.56
CA LEU A 143 8.13 7.67 -9.47
C LEU A 143 9.49 7.02 -9.22
N VAL A 144 9.58 6.14 -8.22
CA VAL A 144 10.84 5.48 -7.87
C VAL A 144 11.30 4.55 -8.99
N SER A 145 10.40 3.84 -9.67
CA SER A 145 10.75 3.00 -10.82
C SER A 145 11.37 3.82 -11.95
N SER A 146 10.80 4.97 -12.28
CA SER A 146 11.31 5.87 -13.33
C SER A 146 12.68 6.46 -12.95
N VAL A 147 12.81 6.99 -11.74
CA VAL A 147 14.06 7.57 -11.24
C VAL A 147 15.16 6.50 -11.16
N ALA A 148 14.86 5.35 -10.56
CA ALA A 148 15.81 4.26 -10.45
C ALA A 148 16.23 3.71 -11.82
N GLY A 149 15.28 3.51 -12.74
CA GLY A 149 15.58 3.06 -14.10
C GLY A 149 16.54 4.01 -14.83
N TYR A 150 16.30 5.32 -14.74
CA TYR A 150 17.19 6.33 -15.31
C TYR A 150 18.58 6.32 -14.66
N LEU A 151 18.66 6.26 -13.33
CA LEU A 151 19.96 6.27 -12.63
C LEU A 151 20.77 4.98 -12.89
N LEU A 152 20.10 3.82 -13.02
CA LEU A 152 20.76 2.57 -13.40
C LEU A 152 21.40 2.64 -14.79
N GLN A 153 20.79 3.37 -15.74
CA GLN A 153 21.38 3.64 -17.05
C GLN A 153 22.62 4.55 -16.98
N LEU A 154 22.73 5.38 -15.94
CA LEU A 154 23.91 6.21 -15.66
C LEU A 154 24.99 5.46 -14.86
N ASN A 155 24.99 4.13 -14.89
CA ASN A 155 25.96 3.25 -14.20
C ASN A 155 25.91 3.30 -12.67
N PHE A 156 24.83 3.81 -12.06
CA PHE A 156 24.62 3.60 -10.62
C PHE A 156 24.28 2.13 -10.36
N THR A 157 24.69 1.61 -9.21
CA THR A 157 24.31 0.26 -8.79
C THR A 157 23.02 0.28 -7.96
N PRO A 158 22.22 -0.79 -7.94
CA PRO A 158 21.07 -0.90 -7.05
C PRO A 158 21.42 -0.58 -5.59
N PHE A 159 22.58 -1.05 -5.12
CA PHE A 159 23.06 -0.83 -3.77
C PHE A 159 23.30 0.66 -3.45
N THR A 160 23.94 1.41 -4.36
CA THR A 160 24.08 2.86 -4.21
C THR A 160 22.75 3.59 -4.17
N LEU A 161 21.79 3.15 -5.01
CA LEU A 161 20.44 3.73 -5.03
C LEU A 161 19.69 3.44 -3.73
N PHE A 162 19.84 2.24 -3.16
CA PHE A 162 19.23 1.92 -1.86
C PHE A 162 19.71 2.86 -0.75
N GLY A 163 20.99 3.22 -0.74
CA GLY A 163 21.55 4.18 0.20
C GLY A 163 20.94 5.58 0.04
N TYR A 164 20.90 6.12 -1.19
CA TYR A 164 20.34 7.45 -1.46
C TYR A 164 18.84 7.51 -1.17
N LEU A 165 18.08 6.50 -1.61
CA LEU A 165 16.65 6.41 -1.36
C LEU A 165 16.36 6.26 0.13
N GLY A 166 17.18 5.48 0.86
CA GLY A 166 17.03 5.34 2.30
C GLY A 166 17.15 6.66 3.05
N TRP A 167 18.16 7.48 2.74
CA TRP A 167 18.28 8.83 3.31
C TRP A 167 17.12 9.74 2.90
N ALA A 168 16.72 9.72 1.63
CA ALA A 168 15.56 10.48 1.16
C ALA A 168 14.28 10.09 1.91
N PHE A 169 14.03 8.79 2.12
CA PHE A 169 12.87 8.31 2.85
C PHE A 169 12.90 8.71 4.33
N ILE A 170 14.05 8.65 5.00
CA ILE A 170 14.17 9.18 6.37
C ILE A 170 13.73 10.64 6.39
N ILE A 171 14.34 11.48 5.55
CA ILE A 171 14.08 12.93 5.55
C ILE A 171 12.60 13.21 5.28
N LEU A 172 12.04 12.63 4.21
CA LEU A 172 10.69 12.91 3.75
C LEU A 172 9.61 12.36 4.71
N ILE A 173 9.78 11.14 5.23
CA ILE A 173 8.81 10.53 6.14
C ILE A 173 8.88 11.20 7.52
N VAL A 174 10.08 11.47 8.05
CA VAL A 174 10.23 12.14 9.35
C VAL A 174 9.68 13.57 9.28
N PHE A 175 10.00 14.31 8.22
CA PHE A 175 9.44 15.65 7.97
C PHE A 175 7.90 15.61 7.96
N SER A 176 7.32 14.70 7.18
CA SER A 176 5.86 14.51 7.12
C SER A 176 5.27 14.08 8.47
N GLY A 177 6.01 13.26 9.22
CA GLY A 177 5.64 12.75 10.54
C GLY A 177 5.47 13.85 11.58
N PHE A 178 6.25 14.94 11.52
CA PHE A 178 6.07 16.09 12.42
C PHE A 178 4.67 16.70 12.33
N PHE A 179 4.09 16.69 11.13
CA PHE A 179 2.76 17.21 10.88
C PHE A 179 1.65 16.21 11.23
N MET A 180 1.96 14.91 11.37
CA MET A 180 0.98 13.88 11.75
C MET A 180 0.55 14.05 13.21
N GLN A 181 -0.58 14.72 13.41
CA GLN A 181 -1.17 14.97 14.73
C GLN A 181 -2.69 14.81 14.69
N ASN A 182 -3.31 14.45 15.81
CA ASN A 182 -4.76 14.43 15.93
C ASN A 182 -5.33 15.86 15.90
N PRO A 183 -6.61 16.06 15.51
CA PRO A 183 -7.24 17.39 15.57
C PRO A 183 -7.34 17.93 17.01
N PRO A 184 -7.43 19.26 17.23
CA PRO A 184 -7.45 19.84 18.58
C PRO A 184 -8.63 19.36 19.45
N ASP A 185 -9.80 19.18 18.83
CA ASP A 185 -11.02 18.72 19.49
C ASP A 185 -11.04 17.21 19.75
N TYR A 186 -9.93 16.52 19.43
CA TYR A 186 -9.75 15.12 19.70
C TYR A 186 -9.56 14.89 21.19
N SER A 187 -10.64 14.56 21.89
CA SER A 187 -10.54 13.97 23.22
C SER A 187 -10.25 12.49 23.08
N LYS A 188 -9.12 12.06 23.64
CA LYS A 188 -8.81 10.64 23.80
C LYS A 188 -9.81 10.09 24.82
N THR A 189 -10.97 9.66 24.34
CA THR A 189 -11.92 8.92 25.17
C THR A 189 -11.22 7.65 25.64
N ASP A 190 -11.45 7.25 26.89
CA ASP A 190 -11.04 5.95 27.43
C ASP A 190 -11.78 4.85 26.65
N THR A 191 -11.34 4.64 25.42
CA THR A 191 -11.92 3.64 24.54
C THR A 191 -11.31 2.32 24.95
N ILE A 192 -12.12 1.48 25.60
CA ILE A 192 -11.78 0.08 25.88
C ILE A 192 -11.13 -0.50 24.62
N GLN A 193 -9.85 -0.88 24.71
CA GLN A 193 -9.18 -1.57 23.62
C GLN A 193 -9.88 -2.91 23.45
N LEU A 194 -10.47 -3.12 22.28
CA LEU A 194 -11.07 -4.41 21.98
C LEU A 194 -9.98 -5.46 22.06
N GLY A 195 -10.23 -6.50 22.85
CA GLY A 195 -9.32 -7.63 22.93
C GLY A 195 -9.23 -8.30 21.56
N PHE A 196 -8.07 -8.85 21.22
CA PHE A 196 -7.88 -9.60 19.96
C PHE A 196 -9.00 -10.63 19.70
N ARG A 197 -9.40 -11.37 20.74
CA ARG A 197 -10.49 -12.36 20.67
C ARG A 197 -11.84 -11.72 20.35
N GLU A 198 -12.11 -10.51 20.85
CA GLU A 198 -13.34 -9.79 20.57
C GLU A 198 -13.41 -9.34 19.11
N VAL A 199 -12.29 -8.85 18.55
CA VAL A 199 -12.21 -8.46 17.14
C VAL A 199 -12.42 -9.69 16.24
N LEU A 200 -11.74 -10.80 16.51
CA LEU A 200 -11.83 -12.01 15.67
C LEU A 200 -13.17 -12.73 15.75
N THR A 201 -13.93 -12.56 16.82
CA THR A 201 -15.26 -13.17 16.98
C THR A 201 -16.39 -12.24 16.53
N ASP A 202 -16.11 -10.96 16.28
CA ASP A 202 -17.07 -10.01 15.76
C ASP A 202 -17.48 -10.40 14.34
N ARG A 203 -18.75 -10.77 14.15
CA ARG A 203 -19.31 -11.16 12.86
C ARG A 203 -19.08 -10.11 11.77
N ARG A 204 -19.08 -8.82 12.11
CA ARG A 204 -18.84 -7.72 11.17
C ARG A 204 -17.38 -7.72 10.71
N PHE A 205 -16.45 -7.99 11.62
CA PHE A 205 -15.04 -8.12 11.28
C PHE A 205 -14.81 -9.33 10.37
N ILE A 206 -15.34 -10.50 10.72
CA ILE A 206 -15.21 -11.73 9.92
C ILE A 206 -15.73 -11.52 8.49
N ILE A 207 -16.90 -10.89 8.34
CA ILE A 207 -17.46 -10.59 7.01
C ILE A 207 -16.54 -9.65 6.23
N LEU A 208 -16.07 -8.57 6.87
CA LEU A 208 -15.14 -7.64 6.21
C LEU A 208 -13.81 -8.31 5.86
N TYR A 209 -13.31 -9.21 6.70
CA TYR A 209 -12.05 -9.91 6.47
C TYR A 209 -12.12 -10.76 5.22
N PHE A 210 -13.12 -11.63 5.10
CA PHE A 210 -13.28 -12.48 3.92
C PHE A 210 -13.65 -11.67 2.67
N ALA A 211 -14.41 -10.59 2.81
CA ALA A 211 -14.70 -9.69 1.71
C ALA A 211 -13.42 -8.97 1.22
N MET A 212 -12.55 -8.52 2.14
CA MET A 212 -11.27 -7.89 1.81
C MET A 212 -10.32 -8.90 1.17
N PHE A 213 -10.20 -10.10 1.75
CA PHE A 213 -9.41 -11.19 1.21
C PHE A 213 -9.79 -11.50 -0.23
N THR A 214 -11.08 -11.69 -0.50
CA THR A 214 -11.57 -12.00 -1.85
C THR A 214 -11.31 -10.87 -2.85
N GLY A 215 -11.54 -9.61 -2.45
CA GLY A 215 -11.23 -8.44 -3.28
C GLY A 215 -9.74 -8.29 -3.56
N LEU A 216 -8.89 -8.50 -2.55
CA LEU A 216 -7.44 -8.44 -2.68
C LEU A 216 -6.92 -9.58 -3.56
N ALA A 217 -7.32 -10.83 -3.29
CA ALA A 217 -6.92 -12.00 -4.05
C ALA A 217 -7.27 -11.87 -5.54
N ALA A 218 -8.49 -11.41 -5.85
CA ALA A 218 -8.91 -11.19 -7.23
C ALA A 218 -8.05 -10.13 -7.93
N GLY A 219 -7.79 -8.99 -7.27
CA GLY A 219 -6.97 -7.92 -7.84
C GLY A 219 -5.50 -8.31 -8.00
N PHE A 220 -4.92 -9.00 -7.01
CA PHE A 220 -3.55 -9.52 -7.07
C PHE A 220 -3.39 -10.57 -8.17
N ALA A 221 -4.33 -11.51 -8.30
CA ALA A 221 -4.29 -12.54 -9.33
C ALA A 221 -4.30 -11.94 -10.73
N ILE A 222 -5.12 -10.91 -10.97
CA ILE A 222 -5.13 -10.17 -12.24
C ILE A 222 -3.79 -9.46 -12.42
N ASN A 223 -3.38 -8.62 -11.46
CA ASN A 223 -2.17 -7.80 -11.58
C ASN A 223 -0.92 -8.64 -11.88
N ALA A 224 -0.79 -9.80 -11.22
CA ALA A 224 0.35 -10.70 -11.42
C ALA A 224 0.36 -11.38 -12.80
N ASN A 225 -0.79 -11.51 -13.46
CA ASN A 225 -0.95 -12.31 -14.67
C ASN A 225 -1.57 -11.53 -15.84
N ILE A 226 -1.59 -10.19 -15.82
CA ILE A 226 -2.30 -9.36 -16.81
C ILE A 226 -2.01 -9.79 -18.25
N LYS A 227 -0.74 -9.96 -18.61
CA LYS A 227 -0.34 -10.35 -19.96
C LYS A 227 -0.95 -11.70 -20.40
N GLU A 228 -1.05 -12.66 -19.47
CA GLU A 228 -1.49 -14.03 -19.73
C GLU A 228 -2.99 -14.14 -20.04
N PHE A 229 -3.78 -13.11 -19.74
CA PHE A 229 -5.19 -13.05 -20.14
C PHE A 229 -5.37 -12.96 -21.67
N TYR A 230 -4.35 -12.56 -22.41
CA TYR A 230 -4.37 -12.51 -23.87
C TYR A 230 -3.16 -13.26 -24.45
N GLN A 231 -3.38 -14.47 -24.97
CA GLN A 231 -2.30 -15.35 -25.43
C GLN A 231 -1.41 -14.70 -26.52
N SER A 232 -2.00 -13.88 -27.40
CA SER A 232 -1.27 -13.16 -28.45
C SER A 232 -0.66 -11.83 -27.98
N ALA A 233 -0.60 -11.57 -26.67
CA ALA A 233 -0.03 -10.35 -26.12
C ALA A 233 1.48 -10.28 -26.38
N THR A 234 1.89 -9.23 -27.10
CA THR A 234 3.30 -8.84 -27.14
C THR A 234 3.77 -8.36 -25.76
N LEU A 235 5.08 -8.34 -25.56
CA LEU A 235 5.68 -7.75 -24.35
C LEU A 235 5.19 -6.30 -24.13
N MET A 236 5.17 -5.50 -25.21
CA MET A 236 4.76 -4.09 -25.16
C MET A 236 3.28 -3.97 -24.77
N THR A 237 2.40 -4.81 -25.32
CA THR A 237 0.98 -4.85 -24.95
C THR A 237 0.80 -5.12 -23.45
N GLY A 238 1.54 -6.08 -22.89
CA GLY A 238 1.49 -6.41 -21.47
C GLY A 238 1.97 -5.27 -20.58
N VAL A 239 3.10 -4.63 -20.92
CA VAL A 239 3.64 -3.46 -20.18
C VAL A 239 2.64 -2.30 -20.16
N THR A 240 2.02 -2.01 -21.30
CA THR A 240 1.00 -0.96 -21.40
C THR A 240 -0.23 -1.29 -20.57
N ALA A 241 -0.70 -2.55 -20.57
CA ALA A 241 -1.84 -2.98 -19.77
C ALA A 241 -1.56 -2.86 -18.25
N VAL A 242 -0.37 -3.25 -17.79
CA VAL A 242 0.07 -3.06 -16.40
C VAL A 242 0.11 -1.57 -16.03
N SER A 243 0.56 -0.72 -16.94
CA SER A 243 0.59 0.73 -16.73
C SER A 243 -0.82 1.31 -16.58
N PHE A 244 -1.76 0.89 -17.43
CA PHE A 244 -3.17 1.27 -17.30
C PHE A 244 -3.80 0.78 -16.00
N PHE A 245 -3.51 -0.46 -15.59
CA PHE A 245 -3.96 -0.98 -14.30
C PHE A 245 -3.47 -0.10 -13.14
N ALA A 246 -2.19 0.27 -13.13
CA ALA A 246 -1.60 1.07 -12.06
C ALA A 246 -2.20 2.49 -11.98
N ILE A 247 -2.35 3.17 -13.13
CA ILE A 247 -2.96 4.52 -13.19
C ILE A 247 -4.43 4.44 -12.74
N ALA A 248 -5.18 3.50 -13.30
CA ALA A 248 -6.58 3.32 -12.96
C ALA A 248 -6.74 2.94 -11.48
N ASN A 249 -5.82 2.18 -10.89
CA ASN A 249 -5.81 1.86 -9.46
C ASN A 249 -5.69 3.10 -8.58
N ALA A 250 -4.78 4.02 -8.93
CA ALA A 250 -4.65 5.28 -8.19
C ALA A 250 -5.92 6.14 -8.29
N ILE A 251 -6.51 6.25 -9.49
CA ILE A 251 -7.77 6.95 -9.71
C ILE A 251 -8.90 6.27 -8.92
N GLY A 252 -8.96 4.95 -8.97
CA GLY A 252 -9.93 4.11 -8.29
C GLY A 252 -9.94 4.35 -6.78
N ARG A 253 -8.77 4.48 -6.14
CA ARG A 253 -8.67 4.80 -4.70
C ARG A 253 -9.43 6.09 -4.37
N VAL A 254 -9.24 7.14 -5.17
CA VAL A 254 -9.88 8.45 -4.95
C VAL A 254 -11.39 8.39 -5.25
N VAL A 255 -11.76 7.81 -6.39
CA VAL A 255 -13.16 7.76 -6.83
C VAL A 255 -13.99 6.86 -5.92
N TRP A 256 -13.53 5.64 -5.62
CA TRP A 256 -14.20 4.77 -4.65
C TRP A 256 -14.25 5.37 -3.26
N GLY A 257 -13.25 6.17 -2.86
CA GLY A 257 -13.31 6.94 -1.63
C GLY A 257 -14.45 7.95 -1.62
N GLY A 258 -14.63 8.71 -2.70
CA GLY A 258 -15.75 9.65 -2.85
C GLY A 258 -17.11 8.97 -2.94
N ILE A 259 -17.21 7.82 -3.63
CA ILE A 259 -18.41 6.98 -3.64
C ILE A 259 -18.71 6.48 -2.23
N PHE A 260 -17.69 5.96 -1.54
CA PHE A 260 -17.83 5.46 -0.17
C PHE A 260 -18.44 6.51 0.76
N ASP A 261 -18.00 7.76 0.68
CA ASP A 261 -18.51 8.82 1.55
C ASP A 261 -20.00 9.15 1.34
N ARG A 262 -20.52 8.92 0.13
CA ARG A 262 -21.92 9.21 -0.23
C ARG A 262 -22.90 8.07 0.03
N PHE A 263 -22.41 6.84 0.16
CA PHE A 263 -23.24 5.64 0.23
C PHE A 263 -22.91 4.77 1.45
N ASN A 264 -23.84 3.88 1.80
CA ASN A 264 -23.66 2.92 2.89
C ASN A 264 -22.51 1.94 2.61
N SER A 265 -21.67 1.67 3.61
CA SER A 265 -20.51 0.77 3.48
C SER A 265 -20.84 -0.57 2.86
N ARG A 266 -21.95 -1.20 3.30
CA ARG A 266 -22.40 -2.50 2.78
C ARG A 266 -22.63 -2.46 1.27
N ASN A 267 -23.35 -1.45 0.78
CA ASN A 267 -23.71 -1.34 -0.63
C ASN A 267 -22.47 -1.08 -1.49
N VAL A 268 -21.54 -0.27 -0.99
CA VAL A 268 -20.29 0.07 -1.70
C VAL A 268 -19.37 -1.14 -1.81
N ILE A 269 -19.23 -1.93 -0.73
CA ILE A 269 -18.48 -3.19 -0.74
C ILE A 269 -19.11 -4.17 -1.75
N GLN A 270 -20.43 -4.36 -1.69
CA GLN A 270 -21.14 -5.24 -2.62
C GLN A 270 -20.96 -4.79 -4.07
N LEU A 271 -21.11 -3.49 -4.34
CA LEU A 271 -20.92 -2.93 -5.67
C LEU A 271 -19.48 -3.15 -6.18
N ASN A 272 -18.48 -2.89 -5.35
CA ASN A 272 -17.07 -3.07 -5.73
C ASN A 272 -16.74 -4.54 -6.03
N LEU A 273 -17.17 -5.48 -5.19
CA LEU A 273 -16.97 -6.91 -5.40
C LEU A 273 -17.75 -7.43 -6.62
N LEU A 274 -19.01 -7.02 -6.79
CA LEU A 274 -19.83 -7.42 -7.94
C LEU A 274 -19.26 -6.86 -9.24
N ALA A 275 -18.81 -5.60 -9.26
CA ALA A 275 -18.16 -5.01 -10.43
C ALA A 275 -16.91 -5.79 -10.83
N GLN A 276 -16.10 -6.22 -9.85
CA GLN A 276 -14.92 -7.05 -10.11
C GLN A 276 -15.28 -8.45 -10.62
N ALA A 277 -16.28 -9.10 -10.02
CA ALA A 277 -16.75 -10.42 -10.42
C ALA A 277 -17.34 -10.41 -11.84
N LEU A 278 -18.16 -9.41 -12.16
CA LEU A 278 -18.73 -9.24 -13.50
C LEU A 278 -17.66 -8.97 -14.55
N LEU A 279 -16.64 -8.16 -14.21
CA LEU A 279 -15.51 -7.92 -15.11
C LEU A 279 -14.74 -9.21 -15.40
N LEU A 280 -14.46 -10.02 -14.37
CA LEU A 280 -13.79 -11.31 -14.52
C LEU A 280 -14.63 -12.28 -15.37
N PHE A 281 -15.94 -12.35 -15.12
CA PHE A 281 -16.87 -13.18 -15.90
C PHE A 281 -16.94 -12.72 -17.37
N ALA A 282 -16.91 -11.41 -17.61
CA ALA A 282 -16.93 -10.83 -18.95
C ALA A 282 -15.57 -10.89 -19.68
N SER A 283 -14.49 -11.27 -18.98
CA SER A 283 -13.12 -11.22 -19.54
C SER A 283 -12.94 -11.96 -20.86
N PRO A 284 -13.56 -13.14 -21.14
CA PRO A 284 -13.38 -13.81 -22.43
C PRO A 284 -13.93 -13.01 -23.61
N PHE A 285 -14.92 -12.15 -23.37
CA PHE A 285 -15.54 -11.31 -24.40
C PHE A 285 -14.80 -9.97 -24.58
N ILE A 286 -14.17 -9.47 -23.52
CA ILE A 286 -13.42 -8.21 -23.53
C ILE A 286 -12.00 -8.43 -24.05
N VAL A 287 -11.32 -9.48 -23.61
CA VAL A 287 -9.89 -9.73 -23.85
C VAL A 287 -9.67 -10.51 -25.16
N THR A 288 -10.21 -9.96 -26.25
CA THR A 288 -10.09 -10.53 -27.61
C THR A 288 -9.05 -9.81 -28.47
N SER A 289 -8.51 -8.69 -27.98
CA SER A 289 -7.55 -7.85 -28.69
C SER A 289 -6.59 -7.15 -27.72
N PRO A 290 -5.48 -6.57 -28.21
CA PRO A 290 -4.57 -5.76 -27.39
C PRO A 290 -5.26 -4.60 -26.66
N ILE A 291 -6.19 -3.93 -27.32
CA ILE A 291 -6.98 -2.84 -26.74
C ILE A 291 -7.94 -3.39 -25.68
N GLY A 292 -8.58 -4.52 -25.97
CA GLY A 292 -9.43 -5.23 -25.01
C GLY A 292 -8.71 -5.58 -23.72
N LEU A 293 -7.46 -6.07 -23.81
CA LEU A 293 -6.63 -6.34 -22.64
C LEU A 293 -6.34 -5.07 -21.83
N GLN A 294 -6.00 -3.96 -22.50
CA GLN A 294 -5.72 -2.69 -21.84
C GLN A 294 -6.95 -2.12 -21.12
N LEU A 295 -8.14 -2.22 -21.74
CA LEU A 295 -9.41 -1.83 -21.14
C LEU A 295 -9.74 -2.69 -19.92
N PHE A 296 -9.61 -4.01 -20.05
CA PHE A 296 -9.80 -4.94 -18.93
C PHE A 296 -8.87 -4.60 -17.77
N ALA A 297 -7.58 -4.37 -18.05
CA ALA A 297 -6.60 -4.00 -17.03
C ALA A 297 -6.93 -2.66 -16.35
N ALA A 298 -7.38 -1.65 -17.11
CA ALA A 298 -7.80 -0.37 -16.54
C ALA A 298 -9.00 -0.53 -15.59
N ILE A 299 -10.06 -1.23 -16.02
CA ILE A 299 -11.27 -1.41 -15.20
C ILE A 299 -10.95 -2.26 -13.95
N ALA A 300 -10.15 -3.31 -14.10
CA ALA A 300 -9.71 -4.15 -12.98
C ALA A 300 -8.87 -3.34 -11.98
N GLY A 301 -7.93 -2.54 -12.47
CA GLY A 301 -7.11 -1.65 -11.65
C GLY A 301 -7.97 -0.66 -10.87
N PHE A 302 -8.91 0.00 -11.55
CA PHE A 302 -9.86 0.94 -10.95
C PHE A 302 -10.65 0.32 -9.80
N ASN A 303 -11.23 -0.86 -10.01
CA ASN A 303 -11.98 -1.57 -8.96
C ASN A 303 -11.08 -2.03 -7.82
N TYR A 304 -9.90 -2.57 -8.12
CA TYR A 304 -8.93 -2.98 -7.11
C TYR A 304 -8.51 -1.80 -6.20
N GLY A 305 -8.48 -0.58 -6.75
CA GLY A 305 -8.15 0.63 -5.99
C GLY A 305 -9.14 0.92 -4.86
N GLY A 306 -10.39 0.49 -5.01
CA GLY A 306 -11.42 0.65 -3.98
C GLY A 306 -11.21 -0.22 -2.75
N VAL A 307 -10.57 -1.39 -2.86
CA VAL A 307 -10.49 -2.38 -1.78
C VAL A 307 -9.80 -1.82 -0.54
N LEU A 308 -8.61 -1.21 -0.66
CA LEU A 308 -7.93 -0.70 0.54
C LEU A 308 -8.67 0.49 1.18
N VAL A 309 -9.41 1.27 0.38
CA VAL A 309 -10.07 2.50 0.81
C VAL A 309 -11.41 2.23 1.49
N ILE A 310 -12.26 1.42 0.86
CA ILE A 310 -13.62 1.11 1.33
C ILE A 310 -13.57 0.41 2.69
N TYR A 311 -12.57 -0.45 2.91
CA TYR A 311 -12.48 -1.27 4.11
C TYR A 311 -11.92 -0.48 5.29
N ALA A 312 -10.90 0.36 5.09
CA ALA A 312 -10.45 1.32 6.10
C ALA A 312 -11.58 2.28 6.52
N GLY A 313 -12.32 2.82 5.55
CA GLY A 313 -13.48 3.65 5.80
C GLY A 313 -14.60 2.89 6.55
N SER A 314 -14.80 1.61 6.24
CA SER A 314 -15.82 0.77 6.90
C SER A 314 -15.46 0.50 8.36
N VAL A 315 -14.19 0.24 8.66
CA VAL A 315 -13.71 0.15 10.04
C VAL A 315 -14.04 1.44 10.80
N ALA A 316 -13.75 2.60 10.20
CA ALA A 316 -14.02 3.89 10.81
C ALA A 316 -15.52 4.23 11.00
N ARG A 317 -16.42 3.58 10.25
CA ARG A 317 -17.88 3.73 10.41
C ARG A 317 -18.47 2.78 11.44
N ILE A 318 -17.96 1.54 11.52
CA ILE A 318 -18.51 0.50 12.40
C ILE A 318 -17.97 0.62 13.84
N TRP A 319 -16.66 0.83 13.98
CA TRP A 319 -15.99 0.89 15.29
C TRP A 319 -15.44 2.28 15.65
N GLY A 320 -15.64 3.26 14.77
CA GLY A 320 -15.21 4.64 14.97
C GLY A 320 -13.78 4.93 14.48
N ALA A 321 -13.47 6.21 14.28
CA ALA A 321 -12.17 6.69 13.78
C ALA A 321 -11.00 6.32 14.71
N GLU A 322 -11.30 6.20 16.02
CA GLU A 322 -10.35 5.83 17.06
C GLU A 322 -9.76 4.43 16.87
N LYS A 323 -10.62 3.49 16.50
CA LYS A 323 -10.26 2.07 16.40
C LYS A 323 -9.72 1.68 15.03
N VAL A 324 -9.59 2.64 14.11
CA VAL A 324 -9.02 2.37 12.77
C VAL A 324 -7.63 1.78 12.89
N GLY A 325 -6.76 2.37 13.72
CA GLY A 325 -5.38 1.88 13.84
C GLY A 325 -5.30 0.41 14.27
N SER A 326 -6.10 0.02 15.27
CA SER A 326 -6.07 -1.34 15.83
C SER A 326 -6.83 -2.36 14.98
N ILE A 327 -8.06 -2.05 14.54
CA ILE A 327 -8.90 -3.01 13.81
C ILE A 327 -8.46 -3.14 12.35
N TYR A 328 -8.09 -2.04 11.69
CA TYR A 328 -7.63 -2.13 10.31
C TYR A 328 -6.29 -2.85 10.20
N GLY A 329 -5.42 -2.77 11.21
CA GLY A 329 -4.20 -3.58 11.28
C GLY A 329 -4.49 -5.08 11.17
N TRP A 330 -5.47 -5.58 11.94
CA TRP A 330 -5.95 -6.96 11.83
C TRP A 330 -6.64 -7.26 10.51
N LEU A 331 -7.44 -6.33 10.00
CA LEU A 331 -8.14 -6.52 8.74
C LEU A 331 -7.17 -6.61 7.55
N PHE A 332 -6.05 -5.90 7.62
CA PHE A 332 -5.03 -5.89 6.57
C PHE A 332 -4.22 -7.19 6.48
N SER A 333 -4.34 -8.10 7.46
CA SER A 333 -3.73 -9.43 7.36
C SER A 333 -4.53 -10.41 6.50
N ALA A 334 -5.69 -9.99 5.97
CA ALA A 334 -6.50 -10.74 5.02
C ALA A 334 -5.72 -11.00 3.72
#